data_AF-A0A9D9LEJ1-F1
#
_entry.id   AF-A0A9D9LEJ1-F1
#
_cell.length_a   1.000
_cell.length_b   1.000
_cell.length_c   1.000
_cell.angle_alpha   90.00
_cell.angle_beta   90.00
_cell.angle_gamma   90.00
#
_symmetry.space_group_name_H-M   'P 1'
#
loop_
_entity.id
_entity.type
_entity.pdbx_description
1 polymer ?
#
loop_
_entity_poly.entity_id
_entity_poly.type
_entity_poly.pdbx_seq_one_letter_code
_entity_poly.pdbx_strand_id
1 'polypeptide(L)'
;MLEMGESAGRVHTQGGAAPSAAGPHAAGAAPAPSPWVRGPVWDGAWMLSALWLLPLALWLTRGSSDPETSPLDLLFLALTALFWIGHRLCSAWLAYCTEAYRPLLRAQPVRFVAVPLAVTAGCFAVLLPPDTALAWTRPERVVGLAILDYALVTYHFAAQHFGALSLYRARVGRGGCVRTRRLDRLFALGVGGALVFLADVLAGATAYHDLWIGRWFVPAWLASGQDEIRRGATLVLLAVTAAVLFAEARAPRRSLPRMLYILGISAMVAVALQ
;
A
#
# COMPACT_ATOMS: atom_id res chain seq x y z
N MET A 1 -45.23 62.23 32.37
CA MET A 1 -45.35 61.15 33.35
C MET A 1 -44.01 60.41 33.34
N LEU A 2 -43.12 60.85 34.24
CA LEU A 2 -41.87 60.29 34.80
C LEU A 2 -40.99 59.38 33.90
N GLU A 3 -39.69 59.56 33.72
CA GLU A 3 -38.73 60.57 34.18
C GLU A 3 -37.41 60.37 33.40
N MET A 4 -36.59 61.43 33.40
CA MET A 4 -35.20 61.60 32.94
C MET A 4 -34.25 60.43 33.35
N GLY A 5 -33.07 60.20 32.77
CA GLY A 5 -32.23 61.04 31.91
C GLY A 5 -30.85 60.40 31.67
N GLU A 6 -30.04 61.10 30.88
CA GLU A 6 -28.61 60.88 30.68
C GLU A 6 -27.81 60.93 32.00
N SER A 7 -26.76 60.11 32.14
CA SER A 7 -25.45 60.59 32.63
C SER A 7 -24.35 59.52 32.56
N ALA A 8 -23.27 59.89 31.87
CA ALA A 8 -21.84 59.70 32.16
C ALA A 8 -21.31 58.43 32.87
N GLY A 9 -20.46 57.73 32.12
CA GLY A 9 -19.12 57.23 32.45
C GLY A 9 -18.68 56.99 33.90
N ARG A 10 -18.21 55.75 34.16
CA ARG A 10 -17.00 55.51 34.96
C ARG A 10 -16.31 54.21 34.57
N VAL A 11 -15.06 54.35 34.16
CA VAL A 11 -14.04 53.32 34.08
C VAL A 11 -13.76 52.80 35.49
N HIS A 12 -13.83 51.49 35.69
CA HIS A 12 -13.20 50.82 36.83
C HIS A 12 -12.19 49.79 36.32
N THR A 13 -10.94 50.09 36.64
CA THR A 13 -9.74 49.26 36.48
C THR A 13 -9.69 48.13 37.51
N GLN A 14 -9.11 47.02 37.06
CA GLN A 14 -8.28 46.04 37.78
C GLN A 14 -8.87 45.28 38.98
N GLY A 15 -9.12 43.99 38.75
CA GLY A 15 -8.99 42.93 39.74
C GLY A 15 -8.31 41.73 39.08
N GLY A 16 -7.00 41.57 39.33
CA GLY A 16 -6.19 40.49 38.77
C GLY A 16 -6.63 39.12 39.25
N ALA A 17 -7.10 38.28 38.34
CA ALA A 17 -7.21 36.84 38.56
C ALA A 17 -5.88 36.20 38.14
N ALA A 18 -5.18 35.64 39.13
CA ALA A 18 -3.95 34.89 38.93
C ALA A 18 -4.14 33.74 37.92
N PRO A 19 -3.17 33.44 37.06
CA PRO A 19 -3.20 32.24 36.25
C PRO A 19 -3.11 31.03 37.17
N SER A 20 -4.20 30.24 37.20
CA SER A 20 -4.25 28.92 37.80
C SER A 20 -3.03 28.12 37.36
N ALA A 21 -2.21 27.74 38.35
CA ALA A 21 -1.02 26.93 38.16
C ALA A 21 -1.36 25.69 37.33
N ALA A 22 -0.72 25.58 36.17
CA ALA A 22 -0.69 24.37 35.39
C ALA A 22 -0.10 23.26 36.26
N GLY A 23 -0.92 22.25 36.55
CA GLY A 23 -0.49 21.05 37.26
C GLY A 23 0.69 20.39 36.53
N PRO A 24 1.58 19.70 37.27
CA PRO A 24 2.74 19.06 36.69
C PRO A 24 2.28 18.13 35.57
N HIS A 25 2.84 18.34 34.37
CA HIS A 25 2.73 17.43 33.25
C HIS A 25 2.96 16.01 33.76
N ALA A 26 1.89 15.22 33.81
CA ALA A 26 1.96 13.81 34.07
C ALA A 26 3.02 13.24 33.12
N ALA A 27 4.11 12.73 33.70
CA ALA A 27 5.17 12.06 32.98
C ALA A 27 4.48 11.02 32.08
N GLY A 28 4.52 11.25 30.77
CA GLY A 28 3.86 10.40 29.80
C GLY A 28 4.33 8.98 30.01
N ALA A 29 3.42 8.11 30.45
CA ALA A 29 3.67 6.69 30.59
C ALA A 29 4.29 6.21 29.27
N ALA A 30 5.43 5.52 29.37
CA ALA A 30 6.05 4.92 28.20
C ALA A 30 4.98 4.05 27.51
N PRO A 31 4.80 4.17 26.18
CA PRO A 31 3.80 3.40 25.48
C PRO A 31 4.07 1.91 25.74
N ALA A 32 3.06 1.21 26.25
CA ALA A 32 3.15 -0.22 26.53
C ALA A 32 3.64 -0.97 25.28
N PRO A 33 4.53 -1.97 25.42
CA PRO A 33 5.02 -2.73 24.30
C PRO A 33 3.83 -3.34 23.55
N SER A 34 3.73 -3.04 22.25
CA SER A 34 2.67 -3.59 21.40
C SER A 34 2.81 -5.11 21.34
N PRO A 35 1.79 -5.90 21.72
CA PRO A 35 1.88 -7.36 21.75
C PRO A 35 2.03 -8.00 20.36
N TRP A 36 1.79 -7.22 19.29
CA TRP A 36 1.80 -7.65 17.90
C TRP A 36 3.18 -7.73 17.27
N VAL A 37 4.19 -7.16 17.94
CA VAL A 37 5.56 -7.11 17.46
C VAL A 37 6.47 -7.62 18.56
N ARG A 38 7.05 -8.80 18.33
CA ARG A 38 7.76 -9.53 19.39
C ARG A 38 9.28 -9.37 19.38
N GLY A 39 9.84 -8.56 18.47
CA GLY A 39 11.27 -8.23 18.42
C GLY A 39 11.97 -8.61 17.11
N PRO A 40 13.31 -8.50 17.03
CA PRO A 40 14.07 -8.68 15.79
C PRO A 40 13.91 -10.06 15.16
N VAL A 41 13.84 -11.13 15.97
CA VAL A 41 13.63 -12.50 15.47
C VAL A 41 12.24 -12.64 14.84
N TRP A 42 11.22 -12.05 15.46
CA TRP A 42 9.85 -12.07 14.94
C TRP A 42 9.73 -11.30 13.62
N ASP A 43 10.32 -10.10 13.56
CA ASP A 43 10.36 -9.33 12.32
C ASP A 43 11.17 -10.07 11.23
N GLY A 44 12.30 -10.67 11.61
CA GLY A 44 13.12 -11.50 10.71
C GLY A 44 12.31 -12.64 10.11
N ALA A 45 11.63 -13.43 10.95
CA ALA A 45 10.86 -14.59 10.52
C ALA A 45 9.62 -14.23 9.68
N TRP A 46 8.85 -13.21 10.07
CA TRP A 46 7.53 -12.95 9.48
C TRP A 46 7.46 -11.76 8.54
N MET A 47 8.26 -10.71 8.76
CA MET A 47 8.15 -9.45 8.02
C MET A 47 9.27 -9.25 7.01
N LEU A 48 10.46 -9.81 7.27
CA LEU A 48 11.67 -9.60 6.48
C LEU A 48 12.11 -10.87 5.72
N SER A 49 11.59 -12.05 6.07
CA SER A 49 11.86 -13.29 5.35
C SER A 49 10.75 -13.56 4.34
N ALA A 50 11.06 -13.38 3.06
CA ALA A 50 10.26 -13.92 1.96
C ALA A 50 10.59 -15.40 1.67
N LEU A 51 11.54 -15.99 2.41
CA LEU A 51 12.17 -17.27 2.07
C LEU A 51 11.57 -18.49 2.79
N TRP A 52 10.52 -18.29 3.58
CA TRP A 52 9.76 -19.38 4.22
C TRP A 52 9.31 -20.49 3.26
N LEU A 53 9.05 -20.17 2.00
CA LEU A 53 8.66 -21.13 0.97
C LEU A 53 9.85 -21.62 0.11
N LEU A 54 11.05 -21.07 0.27
CA LEU A 54 12.21 -21.43 -0.55
C LEU A 54 12.60 -22.92 -0.42
N PRO A 55 12.68 -23.53 0.78
CA PRO A 55 13.00 -24.95 0.89
C PRO A 55 11.97 -25.84 0.18
N LEU A 56 10.68 -25.47 0.27
CA LEU A 56 9.60 -26.17 -0.41
C LEU A 56 9.70 -25.99 -1.93
N ALA A 57 10.00 -24.79 -2.40
CA ALA A 57 10.22 -24.50 -3.82
C ALA A 57 11.37 -25.34 -4.39
N LEU A 58 12.53 -25.36 -3.72
CA LEU A 58 13.70 -26.16 -4.12
C LEU A 58 13.41 -27.66 -4.11
N TRP A 59 12.57 -28.13 -3.19
CA TRP A 59 12.17 -29.53 -3.14
C TRP A 59 11.26 -29.90 -4.32
N LEU A 60 10.31 -29.02 -4.65
CA LEU A 60 9.33 -29.26 -5.73
C LEU A 60 9.93 -29.09 -7.14
N THR A 61 11.00 -28.31 -7.31
CA THR A 61 11.69 -28.19 -8.59
C THR A 61 12.76 -29.25 -8.80
N ARG A 62 13.03 -30.10 -7.81
CA ARG A 62 14.12 -31.07 -7.86
C ARG A 62 13.91 -32.09 -8.99
N GLY A 63 14.88 -32.18 -9.89
CA GLY A 63 14.83 -33.11 -11.02
C GLY A 63 14.02 -32.61 -12.23
N SER A 64 13.46 -31.39 -12.15
CA SER A 64 12.83 -30.74 -13.30
C SER A 64 13.87 -29.92 -14.06
N SER A 65 13.95 -30.07 -15.38
CA SER A 65 14.81 -29.25 -16.25
C SER A 65 14.21 -27.86 -16.50
N ASP A 66 12.89 -27.75 -16.37
CA ASP A 66 12.13 -26.50 -16.49
C ASP A 66 11.23 -26.32 -15.25
N PRO A 67 11.40 -25.26 -14.46
CA PRO A 67 10.57 -24.96 -13.30
C PRO A 67 9.07 -24.86 -13.61
N GLU A 68 8.69 -24.40 -14.80
CA GLU A 68 7.28 -24.22 -15.20
C GLU A 68 6.55 -25.57 -15.37
N THR A 69 7.30 -26.62 -15.68
CA THR A 69 6.76 -28.00 -15.78
C THR A 69 6.80 -28.76 -14.46
N SER A 70 7.34 -28.16 -13.41
CA SER A 70 7.51 -28.82 -12.11
C SER A 70 6.23 -28.74 -11.26
N PRO A 71 6.07 -29.62 -10.26
CA PRO A 71 5.01 -29.51 -9.24
C PRO A 71 4.95 -28.15 -8.51
N LEU A 72 6.00 -27.33 -8.59
CA LEU A 72 6.00 -25.98 -8.04
C LEU A 72 4.94 -25.09 -8.69
N ASP A 73 4.70 -25.22 -10.00
CA ASP A 73 3.75 -24.37 -10.72
C ASP A 73 2.31 -24.62 -10.24
N LEU A 74 1.93 -25.90 -10.10
CA LEU A 74 0.64 -26.28 -9.52
C LEU A 74 0.47 -25.81 -8.08
N LEU A 75 1.52 -25.90 -7.26
CA LEU A 75 1.47 -25.36 -5.90
C LEU A 75 1.30 -23.84 -5.94
N PHE A 76 2.06 -23.14 -6.78
CA PHE A 76 1.99 -21.68 -6.91
C PHE A 76 0.58 -21.25 -7.35
N LEU A 77 0.00 -21.92 -8.33
CA LEU A 77 -1.38 -21.71 -8.77
C LEU A 77 -2.37 -21.95 -7.63
N ALA A 78 -2.25 -23.08 -6.92
CA ALA A 78 -3.15 -23.43 -5.83
C ALA A 78 -3.08 -22.44 -4.66
N LEU A 79 -1.86 -22.05 -4.24
CA LEU A 79 -1.65 -21.06 -3.19
C LEU A 79 -2.13 -19.67 -3.63
N THR A 80 -1.84 -19.28 -4.88
CA THR A 80 -2.33 -18.02 -5.43
C THR A 80 -3.85 -18.02 -5.43
N ALA A 81 -4.51 -19.03 -5.98
CA ALA A 81 -5.97 -19.13 -5.95
C ALA A 81 -6.53 -19.11 -4.52
N LEU A 82 -6.00 -19.94 -3.63
CA LEU A 82 -6.49 -20.04 -2.25
C LEU A 82 -6.33 -18.72 -1.48
N PHE A 83 -5.12 -18.14 -1.47
CA PHE A 83 -4.85 -16.94 -0.71
C PHE A 83 -5.41 -15.69 -1.38
N TRP A 84 -5.43 -15.61 -2.72
CA TRP A 84 -6.02 -14.46 -3.42
C TRP A 84 -7.54 -14.44 -3.25
N ILE A 85 -8.22 -15.57 -3.48
CA ILE A 85 -9.68 -15.68 -3.29
C ILE A 85 -10.00 -15.47 -1.81
N GLY A 86 -9.29 -16.16 -0.92
CA GLY A 86 -9.47 -16.02 0.53
C GLY A 86 -9.28 -14.59 0.99
N HIS A 87 -8.23 -13.89 0.56
CA HIS A 87 -7.97 -12.50 0.94
C HIS A 87 -9.09 -11.54 0.50
N ARG A 88 -9.59 -11.70 -0.73
CA ARG A 88 -10.69 -10.87 -1.26
C ARG A 88 -12.03 -11.19 -0.59
N LEU A 89 -12.38 -12.47 -0.46
CA LEU A 89 -13.65 -12.90 0.12
C LEU A 89 -13.72 -12.67 1.63
N CYS A 90 -12.65 -12.94 2.37
CA CYS A 90 -12.64 -12.75 3.83
C CYS A 90 -12.92 -11.31 4.23
N SER A 91 -12.37 -10.33 3.50
CA SER A 91 -12.61 -8.91 3.79
C SER A 91 -14.08 -8.54 3.56
N ALA A 92 -14.68 -9.00 2.46
CA ALA A 92 -16.09 -8.78 2.18
C ALA A 92 -17.00 -9.52 3.18
N TRP A 93 -16.67 -10.77 3.51
CA TRP A 93 -17.38 -11.57 4.50
C TRP A 93 -17.36 -10.90 5.88
N LEU A 94 -16.20 -10.46 6.35
CA LEU A 94 -16.08 -9.75 7.63
C LEU A 94 -16.87 -8.44 7.60
N ALA A 95 -16.84 -7.71 6.49
CA ALA A 95 -17.54 -6.45 6.35
C ALA A 95 -19.07 -6.61 6.37
N TYR A 96 -19.61 -7.59 5.65
CA TYR A 96 -21.05 -7.67 5.34
C TYR A 96 -21.78 -8.86 5.95
N CYS A 97 -21.07 -9.95 6.27
CA CYS A 97 -21.66 -11.19 6.77
C CYS A 97 -21.37 -11.43 8.26
N THR A 98 -20.66 -10.52 8.93
CA THR A 98 -20.41 -10.58 10.37
C THR A 98 -20.77 -9.26 11.06
N GLU A 99 -20.78 -9.27 12.40
CA GLU A 99 -21.07 -8.06 13.17
C GLU A 99 -19.86 -7.13 13.36
N ALA A 100 -18.65 -7.59 13.02
CA ALA A 100 -17.39 -6.91 13.34
C ALA A 100 -17.31 -5.48 12.75
N TYR A 101 -17.90 -5.26 11.57
CA TYR A 101 -17.87 -3.97 10.87
C TYR A 101 -19.16 -3.17 10.99
N ARG A 102 -20.18 -3.63 11.73
CA ARG A 102 -21.46 -2.91 11.87
C ARG A 102 -21.32 -1.44 12.30
N PRO A 103 -20.47 -1.08 13.29
CA PRO A 103 -20.27 0.32 13.65
C PRO A 103 -19.73 1.16 12.48
N LEU A 104 -18.81 0.60 11.69
CA LEU A 104 -18.21 1.27 10.53
C LEU A 104 -19.18 1.43 9.37
N LEU A 105 -20.01 0.40 9.11
CA LEU A 105 -21.07 0.46 8.10
C LEU A 105 -22.04 1.61 8.38
N ARG A 106 -22.43 1.81 9.65
CA ARG A 106 -23.33 2.89 10.06
C ARG A 106 -22.65 4.26 10.03
N ALA A 107 -21.40 4.34 10.47
CA ALA A 107 -20.67 5.61 10.55
C ALA A 107 -20.14 6.10 9.20
N GLN A 108 -19.86 5.19 8.25
CA GLN A 108 -19.22 5.50 6.97
C GLN A 108 -19.97 4.83 5.78
N PRO A 109 -21.29 5.07 5.61
CA PRO A 109 -22.10 4.37 4.62
C PRO A 109 -21.63 4.65 3.19
N VAL A 110 -21.06 5.83 2.91
CA VAL A 110 -20.50 6.13 1.59
C VAL A 110 -19.38 5.14 1.24
N ARG A 111 -18.47 4.89 2.18
CA ARG A 111 -17.29 4.06 1.96
C ARG A 111 -17.64 2.57 1.86
N PHE A 112 -18.55 2.10 2.71
CA PHE A 112 -18.85 0.67 2.83
C PHE A 112 -20.11 0.24 2.08
N VAL A 113 -20.94 1.15 1.59
CA VAL A 113 -22.17 0.81 0.85
C VAL A 113 -22.19 1.50 -0.51
N ALA A 114 -22.17 2.83 -0.54
CA ALA A 114 -22.35 3.56 -1.80
C ALA A 114 -21.22 3.32 -2.80
N VAL A 115 -19.96 3.37 -2.37
CA VAL A 115 -18.80 3.13 -3.24
C VAL A 115 -18.79 1.70 -3.81
N PRO A 116 -18.92 0.63 -3.00
CA PRO A 116 -19.04 -0.73 -3.54
C PRO A 116 -20.17 -0.88 -4.55
N LEU A 117 -21.37 -0.36 -4.25
CA LEU A 117 -22.50 -0.41 -5.18
C LEU A 117 -22.23 0.36 -6.47
N ALA A 118 -21.62 1.54 -6.39
CA ALA A 118 -21.25 2.34 -7.55
C ALA A 118 -20.20 1.63 -8.42
N VAL A 119 -19.21 0.98 -7.80
CA VAL A 119 -18.22 0.16 -8.52
C VAL A 119 -18.90 -1.02 -9.21
N THR A 120 -19.77 -1.75 -8.52
CA THR A 120 -20.55 -2.86 -9.10
C THR A 120 -21.41 -2.39 -10.27
N ALA A 121 -22.15 -1.29 -10.12
CA ALA A 121 -22.95 -0.70 -11.18
C ALA A 121 -22.09 -0.25 -12.36
N GLY A 122 -20.92 0.34 -12.10
CA GLY A 122 -19.94 0.71 -13.13
C GLY A 122 -19.43 -0.50 -13.91
N CYS A 123 -19.10 -1.61 -13.23
CA CYS A 123 -18.71 -2.85 -13.90
C CYS A 123 -19.83 -3.39 -14.79
N PHE A 124 -21.08 -3.37 -14.32
CA PHE A 124 -22.22 -3.78 -15.16
C PHE A 124 -22.45 -2.85 -16.35
N ALA A 125 -22.37 -1.54 -16.15
CA ALA A 125 -22.49 -0.55 -17.21
C ALA A 125 -21.41 -0.71 -18.28
N VAL A 126 -20.21 -1.15 -17.89
CA VAL A 126 -19.12 -1.45 -18.82
C VAL A 126 -19.32 -2.82 -19.50
N LEU A 127 -19.71 -3.88 -18.78
CA LEU A 127 -19.67 -5.25 -19.31
C LEU A 127 -20.96 -5.74 -19.99
N LEU A 128 -22.13 -5.28 -19.56
CA LEU A 128 -23.41 -5.75 -20.09
C LEU A 128 -23.72 -5.29 -21.52
N PRO A 129 -23.43 -4.04 -21.93
CA PRO A 129 -23.79 -3.58 -23.26
C PRO A 129 -23.22 -4.48 -24.36
N PRO A 130 -23.95 -4.69 -25.48
CA PRO A 130 -23.44 -5.42 -26.63
C PRO A 130 -22.22 -4.72 -27.26
N ASP A 131 -21.46 -5.45 -28.08
CA ASP A 131 -20.23 -4.92 -28.70
C ASP A 131 -20.47 -3.74 -29.65
N THR A 132 -21.71 -3.57 -30.10
CA THR A 132 -22.12 -2.42 -30.94
C THR A 132 -22.40 -1.15 -30.14
N ALA A 133 -22.55 -1.24 -28.81
CA ALA A 133 -22.95 -0.11 -27.98
C ALA A 133 -21.77 0.73 -27.46
N LEU A 134 -20.55 0.17 -27.43
CA LEU A 134 -19.34 0.84 -26.94
C LEU A 134 -18.21 0.67 -27.97
N ALA A 135 -17.20 1.55 -27.89
CA ALA A 135 -16.06 1.53 -28.81
C ALA A 135 -15.17 0.29 -28.69
N TRP A 136 -15.22 -0.40 -27.54
CA TRP A 136 -14.45 -1.60 -27.24
C TRP A 136 -15.34 -2.84 -27.17
N THR A 137 -14.82 -3.97 -27.66
CA THR A 137 -15.48 -5.28 -27.55
C THR A 137 -15.57 -5.72 -26.08
N ARG A 138 -16.48 -6.64 -25.74
CA ARG A 138 -16.62 -7.18 -24.37
C ARG A 138 -15.29 -7.72 -23.83
N PRO A 139 -14.52 -8.53 -24.58
CA PRO A 139 -13.21 -8.98 -24.11
C PRO A 139 -12.26 -7.83 -23.80
N GLU A 140 -12.17 -6.81 -24.66
CA GLU A 140 -11.34 -5.62 -24.42
C GLU A 140 -11.76 -4.85 -23.17
N ARG A 141 -13.08 -4.74 -22.93
CA ARG A 141 -13.63 -4.10 -21.72
C ARG A 141 -13.28 -4.87 -20.45
N VAL A 142 -13.35 -6.21 -20.50
CA VAL A 142 -12.89 -7.07 -19.38
C VAL A 142 -11.41 -6.85 -19.12
N VAL A 143 -10.58 -6.82 -20.16
CA VAL A 143 -9.14 -6.58 -20.03
C VAL A 143 -8.86 -5.20 -19.45
N GLY A 144 -9.53 -4.15 -19.93
CA GLY A 144 -9.40 -2.80 -19.39
C GLY A 144 -9.74 -2.72 -17.90
N LEU A 145 -10.81 -3.40 -17.47
CA LEU A 145 -11.16 -3.52 -16.06
C LEU A 145 -10.15 -4.34 -15.25
N ALA A 146 -9.57 -5.39 -15.84
CA ALA A 146 -8.53 -6.20 -15.18
C ALA A 146 -7.24 -5.39 -14.97
N ILE A 147 -6.83 -4.59 -15.96
CA ILE A 147 -5.69 -3.65 -15.83
C ILE A 147 -5.97 -2.62 -14.74
N LEU A 148 -7.19 -2.09 -14.68
CA LEU A 148 -7.60 -1.15 -13.63
C LEU A 148 -7.60 -1.82 -12.24
N ASP A 149 -8.16 -3.01 -12.10
CA ASP A 149 -8.14 -3.79 -10.85
C ASP A 149 -6.69 -4.02 -10.40
N TYR A 150 -5.83 -4.46 -11.32
CA TYR A 150 -4.42 -4.67 -11.05
C TYR A 150 -3.72 -3.38 -10.58
N ALA A 151 -3.95 -2.24 -11.24
CA ALA A 151 -3.39 -0.95 -10.80
C ALA A 151 -3.87 -0.54 -9.38
N LEU A 152 -5.16 -0.76 -9.08
CA LEU A 152 -5.74 -0.48 -7.76
C LEU A 152 -5.19 -1.43 -6.68
N VAL A 153 -4.97 -2.70 -7.02
CA VAL A 153 -4.35 -3.70 -6.15
C VAL A 153 -2.88 -3.36 -5.88
N THR A 154 -2.13 -2.95 -6.89
CA THR A 154 -0.74 -2.50 -6.73
C THR A 154 -0.67 -1.25 -5.85
N TYR A 155 -1.60 -0.30 -6.03
CA TYR A 155 -1.73 0.83 -5.09
C TYR A 155 -2.05 0.38 -3.66
N HIS A 156 -2.92 -0.62 -3.49
CA HIS A 156 -3.26 -1.19 -2.19
C HIS A 156 -2.02 -1.79 -1.50
N PHE A 157 -1.22 -2.60 -2.19
CA PHE A 157 0.04 -3.15 -1.67
C PHE A 157 1.05 -2.06 -1.32
N ALA A 158 1.20 -1.05 -2.18
CA ALA A 158 2.02 0.12 -1.89
C ALA A 158 1.58 0.83 -0.60
N ALA A 159 0.27 0.97 -0.37
CA ALA A 159 -0.26 1.52 0.88
C ALA A 159 0.02 0.61 2.10
N GLN A 160 0.02 -0.72 1.93
CA GLN A 160 0.42 -1.66 2.97
C GLN A 160 1.90 -1.51 3.34
N HIS A 161 2.80 -1.35 2.36
CA HIS A 161 4.22 -1.07 2.60
C HIS A 161 4.40 0.22 3.42
N PHE A 162 3.65 1.27 3.11
CA PHE A 162 3.63 2.50 3.93
C PHE A 162 3.16 2.25 5.37
N GLY A 163 2.18 1.36 5.56
CA GLY A 163 1.72 0.91 6.88
C GLY A 163 2.85 0.24 7.67
N ALA A 164 3.56 -0.71 7.07
CA ALA A 164 4.70 -1.39 7.69
C ALA A 164 5.83 -0.41 8.08
N LEU A 165 6.21 0.50 7.18
CA LEU A 165 7.18 1.55 7.47
C LEU A 165 6.74 2.47 8.61
N SER A 166 5.43 2.77 8.68
CA SER A 166 4.86 3.57 9.76
C SER A 166 4.93 2.88 11.11
N LEU A 167 4.74 1.55 11.17
CA LEU A 167 4.95 0.77 12.38
C LEU A 167 6.41 0.85 12.83
N TYR A 168 7.38 0.58 11.94
CA TYR A 168 8.80 0.62 12.31
C TYR A 168 9.26 2.03 12.73
N ARG A 169 8.70 3.08 12.11
CA ARG A 169 8.93 4.47 12.50
C ARG A 169 8.36 4.77 13.89
N ALA A 170 7.15 4.28 14.20
CA ALA A 170 6.52 4.47 15.50
C ALA A 170 7.31 3.78 16.63
N ARG A 171 7.84 2.58 16.38
CA ARG A 171 8.61 1.80 17.37
C ARG A 171 9.85 2.53 17.90
N VAL A 172 10.53 3.31 17.06
CA VAL A 172 11.69 4.12 17.48
C VAL A 172 11.30 5.52 17.98
N GLY A 173 10.00 5.73 18.27
CA GLY A 173 9.47 7.00 18.79
C GLY A 173 9.41 8.12 17.76
N ARG A 174 9.41 7.79 16.45
CA ARG A 174 9.39 8.79 15.35
C ARG A 174 8.05 8.89 14.64
N GLY A 175 6.97 8.35 15.23
CA GLY A 175 5.64 8.29 14.63
C GLY A 175 5.13 9.63 14.08
N GLY A 176 5.38 10.73 14.80
CA GLY A 176 4.98 12.09 14.43
C GLY A 176 5.89 12.83 13.45
N CYS A 177 7.02 12.24 13.02
CA CYS A 177 7.96 12.94 12.12
C CYS A 177 7.39 13.09 10.70
N VAL A 178 6.89 14.28 10.37
CA VAL A 178 6.25 14.59 9.07
C VAL A 178 7.18 14.33 7.88
N ARG A 179 8.45 14.72 7.98
CA ARG A 179 9.43 14.50 6.90
C ARG A 179 9.63 13.01 6.60
N THR A 180 9.85 12.20 7.64
CA THR A 180 10.04 10.75 7.49
C THR A 180 8.78 10.10 6.95
N ARG A 181 7.60 10.53 7.43
CA ARG A 181 6.31 10.04 6.91
C ARG A 181 6.12 10.34 5.43
N ARG A 182 6.51 11.53 4.96
CA ARG A 182 6.47 11.88 3.54
C ARG A 182 7.42 11.00 2.72
N LEU A 183 8.65 10.80 3.19
CA LEU A 183 9.62 9.90 2.55
C LEU A 183 9.10 8.46 2.49
N ASP A 184 8.52 7.94 3.57
CA ASP A 184 7.93 6.59 3.60
C ASP A 184 6.79 6.45 2.58
N ARG A 185 5.95 7.49 2.45
CA ARG A 185 4.85 7.47 1.47
C ARG A 185 5.35 7.55 0.03
N LEU A 186 6.34 8.41 -0.24
CA LEU A 186 6.97 8.52 -1.56
C LEU A 186 7.67 7.22 -1.95
N PHE A 187 8.43 6.62 -1.03
CA PHE A 187 9.08 5.34 -1.24
C PHE A 187 8.07 4.23 -1.49
N ALA A 188 7.05 4.11 -0.65
CA ALA A 188 6.08 3.03 -0.76
C ALA A 188 5.24 3.13 -2.05
N LEU A 189 4.75 4.32 -2.41
CA LEU A 189 3.98 4.52 -3.64
C LEU A 189 4.86 4.49 -4.90
N GLY A 190 6.07 5.06 -4.84
CA GLY A 190 6.99 5.12 -5.97
C GLY A 190 7.66 3.77 -6.24
N VAL A 191 8.37 3.22 -5.25
CA VAL A 191 9.10 1.96 -5.39
C VAL A 191 8.14 0.77 -5.28
N GLY A 192 7.39 0.66 -4.18
CA GLY A 192 6.48 -0.47 -3.93
C GLY A 192 5.17 -0.43 -4.72
N GLY A 193 4.97 0.57 -5.58
CA GLY A 193 3.77 0.74 -6.40
C GLY A 193 4.12 0.97 -7.87
N ALA A 194 4.58 2.18 -8.20
CA ALA A 194 4.83 2.58 -9.59
C ALA A 194 5.95 1.75 -10.26
N LEU A 195 7.08 1.53 -9.60
CA LEU A 195 8.16 0.71 -10.16
C LEU A 195 7.81 -0.78 -10.22
N VAL A 196 7.03 -1.31 -9.26
CA VAL A 196 6.50 -2.68 -9.34
C VAL A 196 5.58 -2.83 -10.55
N PHE A 197 4.62 -1.91 -10.72
CA PHE A 197 3.72 -1.91 -11.87
C PHE A 197 4.50 -1.83 -13.20
N LEU A 198 5.51 -0.96 -13.26
CA LEU A 198 6.37 -0.84 -14.44
C LEU A 198 7.18 -2.13 -14.69
N ALA A 199 7.74 -2.73 -13.64
CA ALA A 199 8.49 -3.97 -13.75
C ALA A 199 7.60 -5.10 -14.30
N ASP A 200 6.37 -5.25 -13.81
CA ASP A 200 5.44 -6.28 -14.30
C ASP A 200 5.02 -6.04 -15.76
N VAL A 201 4.85 -4.78 -16.17
CA VAL A 201 4.62 -4.41 -17.57
C VAL A 201 5.83 -4.79 -18.45
N LEU A 202 7.05 -4.54 -17.98
CA LEU A 202 8.29 -4.81 -18.73
C LEU A 202 8.68 -6.28 -18.75
N ALA A 203 8.46 -7.00 -17.64
CA ALA A 203 8.63 -8.45 -17.52
C ALA A 203 7.60 -9.22 -18.37
N GLY A 204 6.65 -8.50 -18.97
CA GLY A 204 5.66 -9.06 -19.85
C GLY A 204 4.76 -10.06 -19.13
N ALA A 205 4.50 -9.85 -17.83
CA ALA A 205 3.82 -10.78 -16.92
C ALA A 205 2.91 -11.75 -17.71
N THR A 206 3.43 -12.95 -17.86
CA THR A 206 3.23 -13.93 -18.94
C THR A 206 1.78 -14.38 -19.15
N ALA A 207 0.88 -14.11 -18.21
CA ALA A 207 -0.55 -14.36 -18.39
C ALA A 207 -1.25 -13.33 -19.30
N TYR A 208 -0.75 -12.10 -19.39
CA TYR A 208 -1.42 -10.99 -20.09
C TYR A 208 -0.85 -10.71 -21.48
N HIS A 209 0.47 -10.88 -21.67
CA HIS A 209 1.11 -10.51 -22.93
C HIS A 209 0.90 -11.55 -24.03
N ASP A 210 1.14 -12.84 -23.73
CA ASP A 210 1.07 -13.94 -24.72
C ASP A 210 -0.36 -14.29 -25.15
N LEU A 211 -1.36 -14.04 -24.29
CA LEU A 211 -2.74 -14.38 -24.59
C LEU A 211 -3.60 -13.16 -25.02
N TRP A 212 -3.26 -11.89 -24.68
CA TRP A 212 -4.25 -10.80 -24.80
C TRP A 212 -3.73 -9.40 -25.19
N ILE A 213 -2.52 -8.97 -24.77
CA ILE A 213 -2.06 -7.56 -24.92
C ILE A 213 -1.27 -7.28 -26.20
N GLY A 214 -0.64 -8.29 -26.81
CA GLY A 214 0.26 -8.12 -27.97
C GLY A 214 -0.33 -7.46 -29.22
N ARG A 215 -1.65 -7.19 -29.26
CA ARG A 215 -2.34 -6.64 -30.44
C ARG A 215 -2.91 -5.22 -30.27
N TRP A 216 -3.00 -4.65 -29.04
CA TRP A 216 -3.79 -3.43 -28.83
C TRP A 216 -3.19 -2.33 -27.93
N PHE A 217 -2.29 -2.62 -26.98
CA PHE A 217 -2.00 -1.65 -25.89
C PHE A 217 -0.54 -1.40 -25.51
N VAL A 218 0.45 -1.99 -26.19
CA VAL A 218 1.85 -1.59 -25.98
C VAL A 218 2.21 -0.54 -27.03
N PRO A 219 2.40 0.74 -26.65
CA PRO A 219 2.85 1.74 -27.59
C PRO A 219 4.18 1.30 -28.22
N ALA A 220 4.36 1.54 -29.52
CA ALA A 220 5.58 1.14 -30.23
C ALA A 220 6.87 1.63 -29.54
N TRP A 221 6.83 2.81 -28.92
CA TRP A 221 7.95 3.37 -28.16
C TRP A 221 8.30 2.57 -26.90
N LEU A 222 7.31 1.96 -26.24
CA LEU A 222 7.51 1.15 -25.05
C LEU A 222 8.16 -0.18 -25.43
N ALA A 223 7.73 -0.78 -26.54
CA ALA A 223 8.34 -2.00 -27.07
C ALA A 223 9.78 -1.76 -27.58
N SER A 224 10.03 -0.64 -28.26
CA SER A 224 11.36 -0.32 -28.81
C SER A 224 12.38 0.17 -27.78
N GLY A 225 11.93 0.61 -26.60
CA GLY A 225 12.77 1.25 -25.58
C GLY A 225 12.84 0.50 -24.24
N GLN A 226 12.46 -0.78 -24.21
CA GLN A 226 12.34 -1.54 -22.95
C GLN A 226 13.66 -1.54 -22.15
N ASP A 227 14.80 -1.71 -22.82
CA ASP A 227 16.10 -1.75 -22.17
C ASP A 227 16.48 -0.41 -21.55
N GLU A 228 16.26 0.70 -22.25
CA GLU A 228 16.49 2.05 -21.74
C GLU A 228 15.57 2.34 -20.55
N ILE A 229 14.31 1.91 -20.63
CA ILE A 229 13.34 2.09 -19.54
C ILE A 229 13.74 1.25 -18.32
N ARG A 230 14.15 -0.01 -18.50
CA ARG A 230 14.65 -0.87 -17.41
C ARG A 230 15.87 -0.24 -16.72
N ARG A 231 16.82 0.28 -17.50
CA ARG A 231 18.00 0.99 -16.97
C ARG A 231 17.61 2.26 -16.22
N GLY A 232 16.73 3.08 -16.79
CA GLY A 232 16.22 4.29 -16.16
C GLY A 232 15.49 4.01 -14.84
N ALA A 233 14.61 3.00 -14.84
CA ALA A 233 13.88 2.55 -13.66
C ALA A 233 14.85 2.03 -12.57
N THR A 234 15.88 1.29 -12.96
CA THR A 234 16.93 0.80 -12.05
C THR A 234 17.70 1.96 -11.43
N LEU A 235 18.07 2.98 -12.21
CA LEU A 235 18.73 4.18 -11.68
C LEU A 235 17.83 4.94 -10.69
N VAL A 236 16.55 5.12 -11.01
CA VAL A 236 15.57 5.75 -10.12
C VAL A 236 15.43 4.95 -8.82
N LEU A 237 15.31 3.62 -8.90
CA LEU A 237 15.25 2.73 -7.76
C LEU A 237 16.47 2.94 -6.84
N LEU A 238 17.68 2.84 -7.40
CA LEU A 238 18.92 2.99 -6.63
C LEU A 238 19.01 4.38 -5.99
N ALA A 239 18.67 5.44 -6.72
CA ALA A 239 18.71 6.81 -6.22
C ALA A 239 17.71 7.03 -5.06
N VAL A 240 16.46 6.59 -5.23
CA VAL A 240 15.41 6.72 -4.21
C VAL A 240 15.76 5.90 -2.96
N THR A 241 16.19 4.66 -3.13
CA THR A 241 16.60 3.78 -2.03
C THR A 241 17.78 4.37 -1.28
N ALA A 242 18.84 4.82 -1.98
CA ALA A 242 19.98 5.47 -1.35
C ALA A 242 19.58 6.73 -0.59
N ALA A 243 18.72 7.58 -1.15
CA ALA A 243 18.24 8.79 -0.49
C ALA A 243 17.47 8.49 0.80
N VAL A 244 16.58 7.50 0.80
CA VAL A 244 15.79 7.12 1.98
C VAL A 244 16.67 6.47 3.05
N LEU A 245 17.64 5.63 2.66
CA LEU A 245 18.58 5.01 3.60
C LEU A 245 19.55 6.03 4.19
N PHE A 246 20.04 6.97 3.38
CA PHE A 246 20.86 8.07 3.86
C PHE A 246 20.10 8.96 4.85
N ALA A 247 18.83 9.29 4.54
CA ALA A 247 17.97 10.04 5.44
C ALA A 247 17.74 9.30 6.78
N GLU A 248 17.64 7.97 6.75
CA GLU A 248 17.52 7.16 7.96
C GLU A 248 18.83 7.07 8.74
N ALA A 249 19.97 6.90 8.07
CA ALA A 249 21.29 6.89 8.69
C ALA A 249 21.61 8.22 9.38
N ARG A 250 21.10 9.34 8.86
CA ARG A 250 21.28 10.67 9.48
C ARG A 250 20.25 10.97 10.57
N ALA A 251 19.30 10.07 10.83
CA ALA A 251 18.25 10.31 11.82
C ALA A 251 18.76 10.06 13.27
N PRO A 252 18.29 10.83 14.26
CA PRO A 252 18.69 10.67 15.67
C PRO A 252 18.34 9.30 16.29
N ARG A 253 17.29 8.65 15.77
CA ARG A 253 16.85 7.32 16.19
C ARG A 253 16.65 6.46 14.95
N ARG A 254 17.69 5.68 14.64
CA ARG A 254 17.72 4.76 13.49
C ARG A 254 16.87 3.52 13.78
N SER A 255 16.21 2.99 12.76
CA SER A 255 15.45 1.74 12.82
C SER A 255 16.04 0.73 11.85
N LEU A 256 16.84 -0.21 12.35
CA LEU A 256 17.40 -1.31 11.55
C LEU A 256 16.30 -2.11 10.83
N PRO A 257 15.20 -2.54 11.48
CA PRO A 257 14.11 -3.23 10.80
C PRO A 257 13.50 -2.42 9.65
N ARG A 258 13.40 -1.10 9.79
CA ARG A 258 12.95 -0.22 8.70
C ARG A 258 13.91 -0.22 7.52
N MET A 259 15.22 -0.12 7.78
CA MET A 259 16.26 -0.14 6.74
C MET A 259 16.25 -1.48 5.98
N LEU A 260 16.16 -2.60 6.71
CA LEU A 260 16.07 -3.93 6.11
C LEU A 260 14.79 -4.10 5.28
N TYR A 261 13.66 -3.56 5.74
CA TYR A 261 12.41 -3.58 4.97
C TYR A 261 12.50 -2.79 3.66
N ILE A 262 13.10 -1.59 3.71
CA ILE A 262 13.37 -0.76 2.51
C ILE A 262 14.27 -1.51 1.52
N LEU A 263 15.34 -2.14 2.03
CA LEU A 263 16.24 -2.93 1.22
C LEU A 263 15.54 -4.15 0.60
N GLY A 264 14.68 -4.84 1.36
CA GLY A 264 13.92 -5.99 0.89
C GLY A 264 13.00 -5.63 -0.28
N ILE A 265 12.20 -4.56 -0.14
CA ILE A 265 11.36 -4.06 -1.24
C ILE A 265 12.24 -3.66 -2.44
N SER A 266 13.35 -2.96 -2.19
CA SER A 266 14.23 -2.50 -3.27
C SER A 266 14.86 -3.68 -4.03
N ALA A 267 15.28 -4.73 -3.32
CA ALA A 267 15.82 -5.93 -3.92
C ALA A 267 14.78 -6.67 -4.76
N MET A 268 13.55 -6.80 -4.26
CA MET A 268 12.44 -7.39 -5.01
C MET A 268 12.20 -6.65 -6.34
N VAL A 269 12.11 -5.31 -6.29
CA VAL A 269 11.93 -4.50 -7.51
C VAL A 269 13.13 -4.58 -8.43
N ALA A 270 14.36 -4.60 -7.88
CA ALA A 270 15.57 -4.74 -8.68
C ALA A 270 15.59 -6.06 -9.46
N VAL A 271 15.21 -7.17 -8.82
CA VAL A 271 15.09 -8.48 -9.48
C VAL A 271 14.00 -8.46 -10.56
N ALA A 272 12.85 -7.84 -10.28
CA ALA A 272 11.76 -7.75 -11.26
C ALA A 272 12.09 -6.87 -12.49
N LEU A 273 13.08 -5.97 -12.37
CA LEU A 273 13.55 -5.12 -13.48
C LEU A 273 14.63 -5.77 -14.34
N GLN A 274 15.17 -6.93 -13.95
CA GLN A 274 16.09 -7.73 -14.76
C GLN A 274 15.36 -8.48 -15.87
#